data_AF-A0A0F9E0W4-F1
#
_entry.id   AF-A0A0F9E0W4-F1
#
_cell.length_a   1.000
_cell.length_b   1.000
_cell.length_c   1.000
_cell.angle_alpha   90.00
_cell.angle_beta   90.00
_cell.angle_gamma   90.00
#
_symmetry.space_group_name_H-M   'P 1'
#
loop_
_entity.id
_entity.type
_entity.pdbx_description
1 polymer ?
#
loop_
_entity_poly.entity_id
_entity_poly.type
_entity_poly.pdbx_seq_one_letter_code
_entity_poly.pdbx_strand_id
1 'polypeptide(L)'
;MADNGFNGTQFTFGGTTYAPLRSVNFATAAAKVDVSGSTSATKQYQTGTADTTLSVTVVGTISATVGTSGVAIAAWFDGNSDTIADAVLVSNAQAGSVDGEILTTLEFAPTT
;
A
#
# COMPACT_ATOMS: atom_id res chain seq x y z
N MET A 1 -11.43 -11.29 -3.79
CA MET A 1 -10.41 -12.33 -4.06
C MET A 1 -9.07 -11.66 -3.78
N ALA A 2 -8.22 -12.22 -2.91
CA ALA A 2 -6.90 -11.65 -2.67
C ALA A 2 -5.99 -12.12 -3.80
N ASP A 3 -5.68 -11.24 -4.75
CA ASP A 3 -4.65 -11.50 -5.74
C ASP A 3 -3.28 -11.17 -5.12
N ASN A 4 -2.57 -12.21 -4.71
CA ASN A 4 -1.23 -12.10 -4.13
C ASN A 4 -0.15 -12.43 -5.19
N GLY A 5 -0.40 -12.10 -6.46
CA GLY A 5 0.51 -12.35 -7.58
C GLY A 5 1.12 -11.08 -8.17
N PHE A 6 2.44 -11.03 -8.36
CA PHE A 6 3.13 -9.87 -8.97
C PHE A 6 3.46 -10.06 -10.46
N ASN A 7 3.20 -11.25 -11.03
CA ASN A 7 3.66 -11.58 -12.37
C ASN A 7 2.81 -10.86 -13.43
N GLY A 8 3.36 -9.78 -14.00
CA GLY A 8 2.67 -8.91 -14.94
C GLY A 8 1.88 -7.75 -14.31
N THR A 9 1.93 -7.62 -12.97
CA THR A 9 1.28 -6.52 -12.24
C THR A 9 2.09 -5.23 -12.39
N GLN A 10 1.40 -4.12 -12.64
CA GLN A 10 1.99 -2.77 -12.65
C GLN A 10 1.45 -1.96 -11.48
N PHE A 11 2.33 -1.32 -10.72
CA PHE A 11 1.93 -0.44 -9.64
C PHE A 11 2.24 1.01 -9.99
N THR A 12 1.28 1.89 -9.78
CA THR A 12 1.45 3.33 -9.93
C THR A 12 0.99 4.07 -8.67
N PHE A 13 1.75 5.09 -8.28
CA PHE A 13 1.37 6.01 -7.22
C PHE A 13 1.74 7.44 -7.58
N GLY A 14 0.76 8.35 -7.49
CA GLY A 14 0.96 9.77 -7.79
C GLY A 14 1.47 10.02 -9.22
N GLY A 15 1.10 9.17 -10.17
CA GLY A 15 1.57 9.23 -11.56
C GLY A 15 2.94 8.59 -11.81
N THR A 16 3.65 8.12 -10.77
CA THR A 16 4.90 7.38 -10.92
C THR A 16 4.62 5.89 -11.00
N THR A 17 5.19 5.22 -12.00
CA THR A 17 5.17 3.75 -12.09
C THR A 17 6.37 3.17 -11.36
N TYR A 18 6.14 2.18 -10.50
CA TYR A 18 7.20 1.48 -9.79
C TYR A 18 7.38 0.07 -10.35
N ALA A 19 8.61 -0.25 -10.74
CA ALA A 19 8.99 -1.54 -11.31
C ALA A 19 10.50 -1.79 -11.11
N PRO A 20 10.95 -3.06 -11.05
CA PRO A 20 10.13 -4.26 -11.04
C PRO A 20 9.52 -4.55 -9.66
N LEU A 21 8.32 -5.12 -9.66
CA LEU A 21 7.60 -5.50 -8.43
C LEU A 21 8.05 -6.88 -7.95
N ARG A 22 8.15 -7.03 -6.63
CA ARG A 22 8.37 -8.32 -5.94
C ARG A 22 7.11 -8.84 -5.28
N SER A 23 6.26 -7.94 -4.79
CA SER A 23 4.98 -8.32 -4.18
C SER A 23 4.02 -7.14 -4.22
N VAL A 24 2.74 -7.45 -4.34
CA VAL A 24 1.64 -6.50 -4.10
C VAL A 24 0.66 -7.22 -3.18
N ASN A 25 0.21 -6.53 -2.15
CA ASN A 25 -0.80 -7.01 -1.22
C ASN A 25 -1.85 -5.92 -1.06
N PHE A 26 -3.01 -6.15 -1.62
CA PHE A 26 -4.20 -5.34 -1.42
C PHE A 26 -5.11 -6.04 -0.41
N ALA A 27 -5.35 -5.40 0.73
CA ALA A 27 -6.20 -5.94 1.78
C ALA A 27 -7.30 -4.92 2.09
N THR A 28 -8.54 -5.39 2.12
CA THR A 28 -9.67 -4.60 2.64
C THR A 28 -10.17 -5.31 3.89
N ALA A 29 -9.90 -4.74 5.06
CA ALA A 29 -10.49 -5.23 6.29
C ALA A 29 -11.85 -4.57 6.51
N ALA A 30 -12.83 -5.33 7.02
CA ALA A 30 -14.04 -4.72 7.56
C ALA A 30 -13.63 -3.73 8.67
N ALA A 31 -14.25 -2.55 8.67
CA ALA A 31 -13.99 -1.49 9.65
C ALA A 31 -13.90 -2.11 11.06
N LYS A 32 -12.78 -1.92 11.75
CA LYS A 32 -12.68 -2.36 13.15
C LYS A 32 -13.74 -1.59 13.94
N VAL A 33 -14.61 -2.31 14.65
CA VAL A 33 -15.57 -1.70 15.58
C VAL A 33 -14.80 -0.85 16.58
N ASP A 34 -15.10 0.43 16.63
CA ASP A 34 -14.48 1.40 17.52
C ASP A 34 -14.73 1.03 18.99
N VAL A 35 -13.69 1.15 19.82
CA VAL A 35 -13.78 1.19 21.27
C VAL A 35 -13.21 2.56 21.70
N SER A 36 -13.93 3.63 21.36
CA SER A 36 -13.59 5.00 21.77
C SER A 36 -13.84 5.15 23.26
N GLY A 37 -12.88 4.71 24.07
CA GLY A 37 -12.92 4.80 25.53
C GLY A 37 -11.62 4.43 26.23
N SER A 38 -10.58 4.01 25.52
CA SER A 38 -9.27 3.71 26.12
C SER A 38 -8.33 4.89 25.90
N THR A 39 -7.87 5.50 26.98
CA THR A 39 -7.01 6.69 27.07
C THR A 39 -5.57 6.48 26.58
N SER A 40 -5.38 5.75 25.48
CA SER A 40 -4.05 5.45 24.95
C SER A 40 -4.05 5.51 23.43
N ALA A 41 -3.47 6.59 22.89
CA ALA A 41 -2.98 6.73 21.51
C ALA A 41 -3.80 6.00 20.42
N THR A 42 -5.08 6.34 20.28
CA THR A 42 -5.93 5.74 19.25
C THR A 42 -5.77 6.48 17.93
N LYS A 43 -5.19 5.80 16.95
CA LYS A 43 -5.36 6.09 15.52
C LYS A 43 -6.86 6.28 15.26
N GLN A 44 -7.26 7.45 14.77
CA GLN A 44 -8.65 7.72 14.40
C GLN A 44 -9.00 6.82 13.21
N TYR A 45 -9.80 5.80 13.43
CA TYR A 45 -10.44 5.02 12.38
C TYR A 45 -11.91 5.44 12.32
N GLN A 46 -12.37 5.97 11.19
CA GLN A 46 -13.76 6.37 11.02
C GLN A 46 -14.67 5.13 10.96
N THR A 47 -15.72 5.14 11.76
CA THR A 47 -16.73 4.07 11.77
C THR A 47 -17.47 4.06 10.43
N GLY A 48 -17.35 2.97 9.67
CA GLY A 48 -18.12 2.73 8.44
C GLY A 48 -17.34 2.73 7.13
N THR A 49 -16.07 3.15 7.13
CA THR A 49 -15.18 3.05 5.96
C THR A 49 -14.32 1.79 6.09
N ALA A 50 -14.23 0.98 5.04
CA ALA A 50 -13.37 -0.19 5.08
C ALA A 50 -11.90 0.24 5.17
N ASP A 51 -11.13 -0.40 6.06
CA ASP A 51 -9.69 -0.17 6.18
C ASP A 51 -8.99 -0.85 5.01
N THR A 52 -8.92 -0.16 3.88
CA THR A 52 -8.23 -0.63 2.69
C THR A 52 -6.76 -0.27 2.79
N THR A 53 -5.87 -1.25 2.88
CA THR A 53 -4.43 -1.06 2.85
C THR A 53 -3.83 -1.67 1.59
N LEU A 54 -2.82 -1.01 1.05
CA LEU A 54 -2.04 -1.52 -0.06
C LEU A 54 -0.57 -1.50 0.32
N SER A 55 0.08 -2.66 0.26
CA SER A 55 1.52 -2.79 0.45
C SER A 55 2.14 -3.31 -0.83
N VAL A 56 3.23 -2.68 -1.26
CA VAL A 56 3.97 -3.08 -2.45
C VAL A 56 5.45 -3.15 -2.13
N THR A 57 6.10 -4.21 -2.58
CA THR A 57 7.56 -4.33 -2.50
C THR A 57 8.12 -4.23 -3.91
N VAL A 58 9.09 -3.34 -4.09
CA VAL A 58 9.78 -3.12 -5.35
C VAL A 58 11.26 -3.35 -5.21
N VAL A 59 11.90 -3.72 -6.32
CA VAL A 59 13.35 -3.83 -6.38
C VAL A 59 13.96 -2.45 -6.56
N GLY A 60 15.01 -2.19 -5.81
CA GLY A 60 15.78 -0.95 -5.84
C GLY A 60 15.37 0.04 -4.76
N THR A 61 16.07 1.16 -4.74
CA THR A 61 15.85 2.27 -3.81
C THR A 61 14.77 3.19 -4.34
N ILE A 62 13.72 3.41 -3.55
CA ILE A 62 12.68 4.41 -3.87
C ILE A 62 12.77 5.61 -2.94
N SER A 63 12.82 6.80 -3.52
CA SER A 63 12.78 8.08 -2.80
C SER A 63 11.37 8.67 -2.82
N ALA A 64 10.41 7.96 -2.22
CA ALA A 64 9.05 8.47 -2.02
C ALA A 64 8.91 9.00 -0.59
N THR A 65 8.30 10.17 -0.42
CA THR A 65 8.17 10.84 0.89
C THR A 65 6.93 10.33 1.63
N VAL A 66 7.12 9.84 2.85
CA VAL A 66 6.00 9.48 3.74
C VAL A 66 5.13 10.73 3.99
N GLY A 67 3.82 10.57 3.87
CA GLY A 67 2.83 11.65 3.94
C GLY A 67 2.44 12.22 2.58
N THR A 68 3.11 11.86 1.48
CA THR A 68 2.62 12.19 0.13
C THR A 68 1.29 11.50 -0.13
N SER A 69 0.33 12.26 -0.65
CA SER A 69 -0.97 11.76 -1.09
C SER A 69 -1.06 11.65 -2.61
N GLY A 70 -1.91 10.75 -3.08
CA GLY A 70 -2.20 10.57 -4.50
C GLY A 70 -3.02 9.31 -4.75
N VAL A 71 -3.28 9.02 -6.03
CA VAL A 71 -3.95 7.77 -6.42
C VAL A 71 -2.94 6.64 -6.41
N ALA A 72 -3.25 5.54 -5.73
CA ALA A 72 -2.49 4.29 -5.76
C ALA A 72 -3.27 3.23 -6.56
N ILE A 73 -2.64 2.67 -7.60
CA ILE A 73 -3.27 1.70 -8.51
C ILE A 73 -2.37 0.49 -8.66
N ALA A 74 -2.88 -0.70 -8.37
CA ALA A 74 -2.31 -1.98 -8.74
C ALA A 74 -3.09 -2.53 -9.93
N ALA A 75 -2.52 -2.48 -11.13
CA ALA A 75 -3.09 -3.07 -12.33
C ALA A 75 -2.59 -4.50 -12.49
N TRP A 76 -3.50 -5.46 -12.38
CA TRP A 76 -3.21 -6.89 -12.43
C TRP A 76 -3.13 -7.39 -13.87
N PHE A 77 -2.43 -8.50 -14.06
CA PHE A 77 -2.25 -9.09 -15.39
C PHE A 77 -3.56 -9.56 -16.03
N ASP A 78 -4.58 -9.87 -15.23
CA ASP A 78 -5.91 -10.28 -15.70
C ASP A 78 -6.76 -9.13 -16.27
N GLY A 79 -6.23 -7.89 -16.24
CA GLY A 79 -6.89 -6.69 -16.72
C GLY A 79 -7.74 -5.98 -15.65
N ASN A 80 -7.85 -6.54 -14.44
CA ASN A 80 -8.47 -5.86 -13.31
C ASN A 80 -7.48 -4.91 -12.63
N SER A 81 -8.00 -4.00 -11.81
CA SER A 81 -7.16 -3.10 -11.03
C SER A 81 -7.76 -2.82 -9.66
N ASP A 82 -6.91 -2.85 -8.64
CA ASP A 82 -7.25 -2.34 -7.32
C ASP A 82 -6.77 -0.90 -7.21
N THR A 83 -7.67 0.00 -6.79
CA THR A 83 -7.39 1.43 -6.72
C THR A 83 -7.77 1.99 -5.36
N ILE A 84 -6.87 2.75 -4.76
CA ILE A 84 -7.15 3.66 -3.64
C ILE A 84 -7.05 5.07 -4.20
N ALA A 85 -8.19 5.73 -4.39
CA ALA A 85 -8.27 7.05 -5.02
C ALA A 85 -7.51 8.12 -4.20
N ASP A 86 -7.67 8.11 -2.89
CA ASP A 86 -7.01 9.03 -1.97
C ASP A 86 -6.08 8.26 -1.03
N ALA A 87 -4.97 7.77 -1.58
CA ALA A 87 -3.96 7.05 -0.82
C ALA A 87 -2.92 8.01 -0.24
N VAL A 88 -2.44 7.72 0.96
CA VAL A 88 -1.26 8.33 1.56
C VAL A 88 -0.18 7.29 1.78
N LEU A 89 1.06 7.61 1.41
CA LEU A 89 2.22 6.78 1.72
C LEU A 89 2.50 6.88 3.23
N VAL A 90 2.27 5.80 3.98
CA VAL A 90 2.46 5.76 5.43
C VAL A 90 3.81 5.19 5.85
N SER A 91 4.44 4.39 4.99
CA SER A 91 5.74 3.79 5.26
C SER A 91 6.53 3.61 3.97
N ASN A 92 7.82 3.91 4.03
CA ASN A 92 8.81 3.60 2.99
C ASN A 92 10.01 2.95 3.69
N ALA A 93 10.05 1.61 3.66
CA ALA A 93 11.06 0.81 4.33
C ALA A 93 11.97 0.13 3.32
N GLN A 94 13.28 0.33 3.47
CA GLN A 94 14.28 -0.28 2.60
C GLN A 94 15.02 -1.37 3.36
N ALA A 95 15.12 -2.54 2.75
CA ALA A 95 15.85 -3.68 3.29
C ALA A 95 16.84 -4.18 2.25
N GLY A 96 18.08 -4.41 2.67
CA GLY A 96 19.02 -5.20 1.88
C GLY A 96 18.61 -6.67 1.94
N SER A 97 18.47 -7.32 0.79
CA SER A 97 18.30 -8.77 0.70
C SER A 97 19.65 -9.47 0.83
N VAL A 98 19.61 -10.73 1.26
CA VAL A 98 20.79 -11.61 1.41
C VAL A 98 21.56 -11.80 0.09
N ASP A 99 20.91 -11.57 -1.04
CA ASP A 99 21.50 -11.67 -2.39
C ASP A 99 22.10 -10.34 -2.90
N GLY A 100 22.13 -9.29 -2.06
CA GLY A 100 22.60 -7.94 -2.45
C GLY A 100 21.56 -7.11 -3.21
N GLU A 101 20.37 -7.66 -3.46
CA GLU A 101 19.24 -6.92 -4.00
C GLU A 101 18.65 -6.00 -2.93
N ILE A 102 18.46 -4.72 -3.24
CA ILE A 102 17.75 -3.79 -2.35
C ILE A 102 16.25 -3.95 -2.62
N LEU A 103 15.47 -4.16 -1.58
CA LEU A 103 14.01 -4.17 -1.65
C LEU A 103 13.46 -2.96 -0.90
N THR A 104 12.50 -2.28 -1.52
CA THR A 104 11.76 -1.20 -0.88
C THR A 104 10.31 -1.59 -0.74
N THR A 105 9.80 -1.61 0.48
CA THR A 105 8.39 -1.81 0.78
C THR A 105 7.73 -0.46 1.04
N LEU A 106 6.69 -0.17 0.26
CA LEU A 106 5.84 1.01 0.38
C LEU A 106 4.49 0.56 0.92
N GLU A 107 3.99 1.25 1.94
CA GLU A 107 2.67 0.99 2.50
C GLU A 107 1.78 2.21 2.32
N PHE A 108 0.55 1.97 1.88
CA PHE A 108 -0.44 2.98 1.59
C PHE A 108 -1.71 2.73 2.40
N ALA A 109 -2.29 3.82 2.88
CA ALA A 109 -3.59 3.84 3.56
C ALA A 109 -4.50 4.89 2.94
N PRO A 110 -5.83 4.79 3.09
CA PRO A 110 -6.76 5.81 2.63
C PRO A 110 -6.65 7.06 3.53
N THR A 111 -6.90 8.24 2.99
CA THR A 111 -6.91 9.49 3.79
C THR A 111 -8.27 9.84 4.40
N THR A 112 -9.32 9.03 4.17
CA THR A 112 -10.69 9.28 4.65
C THR A 112 -11.33 8.02 5.23
#